data_AF-A0A841I4B2-F1
#
_entry.id   AF-A0A841I4B2-F1
#
_cell.length_a   1.000
_cell.length_b   1.000
_cell.length_c   1.000
_cell.angle_alpha   90.00
_cell.angle_beta   90.00
_cell.angle_gamma   90.00
#
_symmetry.space_group_name_H-M   'P 1'
#
loop_
_entity.id
_entity.type
_entity.pdbx_description
1 polymer ?
#
loop_
_entity_poly.entity_id
_entity_poly.type
_entity_poly.pdbx_seq_one_letter_code
_entity_poly.pdbx_strand_id
1 'polypeptide(L)'
;MIFLTLLLGALSLAAVPLSIAAFAGLNTAAPDLLRLLGALEATLAGRVGLAGLEPFWRGLLYMGASALLMALSVWSKPRRRR
;
A
#
# COMPACT_ATOMS: atom_id res chain seq x y z
N MET A 1 -3.61 16.13 -16.66
CA MET A 1 -2.98 14.79 -16.80
C MET A 1 -1.77 14.62 -15.88
N ILE A 2 -0.79 15.53 -15.88
CA ILE A 2 0.40 15.43 -15.01
C ILE A 2 0.04 15.30 -13.52
N PHE A 3 -0.91 16.11 -13.04
CA PHE A 3 -1.37 16.06 -11.64
C PHE A 3 -1.94 14.69 -11.24
N LEU A 4 -2.75 14.07 -12.09
CA LEU A 4 -3.33 12.74 -11.86
C LEU A 4 -2.23 11.67 -11.78
N THR A 5 -1.23 11.73 -12.67
CA THR A 5 -0.09 10.80 -12.66
C THR A 5 0.72 10.92 -11.37
N LEU A 6 0.97 12.13 -10.89
CA LEU A 6 1.67 12.38 -9.63
C LEU A 6 0.88 11.88 -8.43
N LEU A 7 -0.43 12.12 -8.41
CA LEU A 7 -1.31 11.65 -7.34
C LEU A 7 -1.34 10.13 -7.26
N LEU A 8 -1.53 9.44 -8.39
CA LEU A 8 -1.54 7.98 -8.46
C LEU A 8 -0.17 7.39 -8.08
N GLY A 9 0.92 8.03 -8.51
CA GLY A 9 2.27 7.64 -8.12
C GLY A 9 2.51 7.79 -6.62
N ALA A 10 2.08 8.90 -6.02
CA ALA A 10 2.20 9.14 -4.57
C ALA A 10 1.38 8.13 -3.75
N LEU A 11 0.15 7.83 -4.17
CA LEU A 11 -0.70 6.82 -3.53
C LEU A 11 -0.09 5.42 -3.65
N SER A 12 0.47 5.08 -4.81
CA SER A 12 1.18 3.81 -5.02
C SER A 12 2.37 3.67 -4.06
N LEU A 13 3.13 4.75 -3.89
CA LEU A 13 4.32 4.78 -3.04
C LEU A 13 3.96 4.71 -1.55
N ALA A 14 2.82 5.27 -1.15
CA ALA A 14 2.29 5.15 0.21
C ALA A 14 1.72 3.76 0.54
N ALA A 15 1.23 3.02 -0.47
CA ALA A 15 0.70 1.67 -0.27
C ALA A 15 1.79 0.60 -0.03
N VAL A 16 3.02 0.82 -0.49
CA VAL A 16 4.16 -0.08 -0.27
C VAL A 16 4.54 -0.21 1.21
N PRO A 17 4.77 0.87 1.99
CA PRO A 17 5.07 0.72 3.41
C PRO A 17 3.90 0.14 4.21
N LEU A 18 2.65 0.34 3.78
CA LEU A 18 1.48 -0.30 4.39
C LEU A 18 1.49 -1.83 4.19
N SER A 19 1.92 -2.32 3.03
CA SER A 19 2.06 -3.78 2.83
C SER A 19 3.15 -4.36 3.73
N ILE A 20 4.30 -3.68 3.83
CA ILE A 20 5.40 -4.09 4.72
C ILE A 20 4.95 -4.09 6.18
N ALA A 21 4.20 -3.08 6.61
CA ALA A 21 3.65 -2.98 7.96
C ALA A 21 2.66 -4.11 8.27
N ALA A 22 1.75 -4.43 7.35
CA ALA A 22 0.81 -5.54 7.50
C ALA A 22 1.53 -6.89 7.64
N PHE A 23 2.59 -7.13 6.84
CA PHE A 23 3.40 -8.34 6.96
C PHE A 23 4.25 -8.37 8.23
N ALA A 24 4.72 -7.22 8.73
CA ALA A 24 5.42 -7.14 10.01
C ALA A 24 4.54 -7.61 11.18
N GLY A 25 3.22 -7.42 11.10
CA GLY A 25 2.26 -7.96 12.07
C GLY A 25 2.20 -9.49 12.12
N LEU A 26 2.62 -10.19 11.04
CA LEU A 26 2.69 -11.65 11.00
C LEU A 26 3.99 -12.20 11.62
N ASN A 27 5.04 -11.37 11.70
CA ASN A 27 6.35 -11.81 12.16
C ASN A 27 6.57 -11.42 13.62
N THR A 28 6.46 -12.40 14.52
CA THR A 28 6.69 -12.20 15.96
C THR A 28 8.16 -11.93 16.32
N ALA A 29 9.09 -12.26 15.42
CA ALA A 29 10.53 -11.97 15.55
C ALA A 29 10.94 -10.65 14.88
N ALA A 30 9.98 -9.84 14.39
CA ALA A 30 10.29 -8.57 13.77
C ALA A 30 10.89 -7.57 14.80
N PRO A 31 11.85 -6.74 14.38
CA PRO A 31 12.33 -5.60 15.16
C PRO A 31 11.19 -4.70 15.67
N ASP A 32 11.35 -4.10 16.85
CA ASP A 32 10.30 -3.30 17.51
C ASP A 32 9.74 -2.17 16.64
N LEU A 33 10.60 -1.54 15.82
CA LEU A 33 10.21 -0.52 14.85
C LEU A 33 9.20 -1.04 13.82
N LEU A 34 9.40 -2.26 13.32
CA LEU A 34 8.48 -2.90 12.37
C LEU A 34 7.17 -3.35 13.04
N ARG A 35 7.23 -3.74 14.32
CA ARG A 35 6.03 -4.05 15.11
C ARG A 35 5.17 -2.81 15.36
N LEU A 36 5.79 -1.66 15.66
CA LEU A 36 5.10 -0.37 15.76
C LEU A 36 4.41 0.01 14.44
N LEU A 37 5.10 -0.17 13.31
CA LEU A 37 4.52 0.02 11.99
C LEU A 37 3.30 -0.89 11.77
N GLY A 38 3.40 -2.18 12.12
CA GLY A 38 2.28 -3.11 12.04
C GLY A 38 1.10 -2.74 12.95
N ALA A 39 1.35 -2.22 14.15
CA ALA A 39 0.29 -1.74 15.05
C ALA A 39 -0.41 -0.48 14.50
N LEU A 40 0.35 0.43 13.90
CA LEU A 40 -0.20 1.62 13.23
C LEU A 40 -1.05 1.22 12.01
N GLU A 41 -0.58 0.28 11.19
CA GLU A 41 -1.35 -0.29 10.08
C GLU A 41 -2.66 -0.92 10.58
N ALA A 42 -2.61 -1.75 11.62
CA ALA A 42 -3.81 -2.39 12.17
C ALA A 42 -4.83 -1.36 12.68
N THR A 43 -4.36 -0.26 13.28
CA THR A 43 -5.20 0.85 13.72
C THR A 43 -5.87 1.55 12.53
N LEU A 44 -5.10 1.83 11.47
CA LEU A 44 -5.60 2.38 10.21
C LEU A 44 -6.61 1.45 9.54
N ALA A 45 -6.31 0.15 9.45
CA ALA A 45 -7.21 -0.87 8.92
C ALA A 45 -8.53 -0.89 9.70
N GLY A 46 -8.47 -0.71 11.03
CA GLY A 46 -9.64 -0.54 11.89
C GLY A 46 -10.55 0.62 11.48
N ARG A 47 -9.96 1.76 11.10
CA ARG A 47 -10.72 2.95 10.69
C ARG A 47 -11.35 2.83 9.31
N VAL A 48 -10.76 2.03 8.43
CA VAL A 48 -11.20 1.85 7.03
C VAL A 48 -12.11 0.61 6.89
N GLY A 49 -12.47 -0.05 8.00
CA GLY A 49 -13.36 -1.22 7.99
C GLY A 49 -12.68 -2.51 7.52
N LEU A 50 -11.34 -2.54 7.47
CA LEU A 50 -10.54 -3.70 7.09
C LEU A 50 -10.09 -4.53 8.32
N ALA A 51 -10.61 -4.24 9.51
CA ALA A 51 -10.24 -4.92 10.75
C ALA A 51 -10.45 -6.44 10.71
N GLY A 52 -11.51 -6.89 10.00
CA GLY A 52 -11.87 -8.30 9.88
C GLY A 52 -11.01 -9.09 8.88
N LEU A 53 -10.13 -8.43 8.13
CA LEU A 53 -9.21 -9.09 7.20
C LEU A 53 -7.91 -9.43 7.92
N GLU A 54 -7.43 -10.66 7.72
CA GLU A 54 -6.14 -11.10 8.26
C GLU A 54 -4.99 -10.26 7.69
N PRO A 55 -3.89 -10.04 8.44
CA PRO A 55 -2.80 -9.17 8.02
C PRO A 55 -2.15 -9.60 6.68
N PHE A 56 -2.14 -10.91 6.38
CA PHE A 56 -1.68 -11.43 5.09
C PHE A 56 -2.52 -10.88 3.92
N TRP A 57 -3.85 -10.97 4.03
CA TRP A 57 -4.76 -10.48 2.99
C TRP A 57 -4.72 -8.97 2.85
N ARG A 58 -4.57 -8.23 3.96
CA ARG A 58 -4.38 -6.77 3.92
C ARG A 58 -3.08 -6.39 3.22
N GLY A 59 -1.97 -7.05 3.56
CA GLY A 59 -0.68 -6.86 2.90
C GLY A 59 -0.75 -7.11 1.40
N LEU A 60 -1.42 -8.20 0.99
CA LEU A 60 -1.65 -8.52 -0.42
C LEU A 60 -2.52 -7.47 -1.13
N LEU A 61 -3.58 -6.99 -0.48
CA LEU A 61 -4.43 -5.92 -1.00
C LEU A 61 -3.66 -4.61 -1.21
N TYR A 62 -2.84 -4.20 -0.25
CA TYR A 62 -2.02 -2.99 -0.36
C TYR A 62 -0.98 -3.11 -1.48
N MET A 63 -0.36 -4.29 -1.61
CA MET A 63 0.59 -4.57 -2.69
C MET A 63 -0.11 -4.55 -4.06
N GLY A 64 -1.28 -5.18 -4.18
CA GLY A 64 -2.09 -5.15 -5.40
C GLY A 64 -2.57 -3.75 -5.76
N ALA A 65 -3.03 -2.97 -4.77
CA ALA A 65 -3.42 -1.58 -4.94
C ALA A 65 -2.24 -0.73 -5.41
N SER A 66 -1.06 -0.91 -4.82
CA SER A 66 0.16 -0.22 -5.23
C SER A 66 0.52 -0.51 -6.69
N ALA A 67 0.50 -1.78 -7.09
CA ALA A 67 0.76 -2.20 -8.47
C ALA A 67 -0.25 -1.62 -9.46
N LEU A 68 -1.55 -1.63 -9.11
CA LEU A 68 -2.62 -1.10 -9.94
C LEU A 68 -2.51 0.42 -10.10
N LEU A 69 -2.27 1.15 -9.01
CA LEU A 69 -2.07 2.60 -9.02
C LEU A 69 -0.84 2.98 -9.85
N MET A 70 0.25 2.22 -9.74
CA MET A 70 1.44 2.42 -10.57
C MET A 70 1.13 2.17 -12.05
N ALA A 71 0.46 1.07 -12.38
CA ALA A 71 0.06 0.76 -13.76
C ALA A 71 -0.84 1.86 -14.36
N LEU A 72 -1.81 2.36 -13.60
CA LEU A 72 -2.68 3.46 -14.00
C LEU A 72 -1.91 4.76 -14.18
N SER A 73 -0.92 5.03 -13.32
CA SER A 73 -0.05 6.21 -13.46
C SER A 73 0.73 6.16 -14.78
N VAL A 74 1.27 5.00 -15.14
CA VAL A 74 2.01 4.78 -16.39
C VAL A 74 1.09 4.88 -17.60
N TRP A 75 -0.09 4.27 -17.54
CA TRP A 75 -1.06 4.31 -18.62
C TRP A 75 -1.58 5.72 -18.90
N SER A 76 -1.69 6.55 -17.85
CA SER A 76 -2.11 7.94 -17.95
C SER A 76 -1.08 8.87 -18.59
N LYS A 77 0.19 8.44 -18.77
CA LYS A 77 1.17 9.25 -19.50
C LYS A 77 0.79 9.29 -20.98
N PRO A 78 0.72 10.47 -21.62
CA PRO A 78 0.43 10.57 -23.04
C PRO A 78 1.52 9.82 -23.83
N ARG A 79 1.13 8.72 -24.46
CA ARG A 79 1.99 7.97 -25.38
C ARG A 79 2.28 8.88 -26.56
N ARG A 80 3.52 9.38 -26.68
CA ARG A 80 3.98 9.94 -27.95
C ARG A 80 3.87 8.82 -28.97
N ARG A 81 2.79 8.83 -29.77
CA ARG A 81 2.74 8.07 -31.01
C ARG A 81 3.92 8.58 -31.83
N ARG A 82 4.97 7.76 -31.95
CA ARG A 82 5.93 7.89 -33.04
C ARG A 82 5.25 7.41 -34.32
#